data_AF-A0A7X0A816-F1
#
_entry.id   AF-A0A7X0A816-F1
#
_cell.length_a   1.000
_cell.length_b   1.000
_cell.length_c   1.000
_cell.angle_alpha   90.00
_cell.angle_beta   90.00
_cell.angle_gamma   90.00
#
_symmetry.space_group_name_H-M   'P 1'
#
loop_
_entity.id
_entity.type
_entity.pdbx_description
1 polymer ?
#
loop_
_entity_poly.entity_id
_entity_poly.type
_entity_poly.pdbx_seq_one_letter_code
_entity_poly.pdbx_strand_id
1 'polypeptide(L)'
;MKFAIGRNIDVGRGVAADIDPTHPGFENWGGPGGLRDLNGKTISDVVPSSTNFVIWWDGDLTRELLDKNRIDKWDWINKRTINLLTAIDCVANNGTKATPSLSADLFGDWREEVIWRTKDNRELRIYSTVIPTTYRFTTLMQDPQYRTAVAGENVGYNQPPHPGFYLGAGMHKVAKEQVTIVGQKRK
;
A
#
# COMPACT_ATOMS: atom_id res chain seq x y z
N MET A 1 -8.19 20.70 0.54
CA MET A 1 -6.81 20.32 0.17
C MET A 1 -6.06 21.58 -0.26
N LYS A 2 -5.10 22.08 0.54
CA LYS A 2 -4.25 23.21 0.13
C LYS A 2 -3.01 22.63 -0.54
N PHE A 3 -2.88 22.78 -1.85
CA PHE A 3 -1.65 22.39 -2.55
C PHE A 3 -0.54 23.38 -2.19
N ALA A 4 0.62 22.87 -1.77
CA ALA A 4 1.82 23.68 -1.60
C ALA A 4 2.65 23.64 -2.89
N ILE A 5 2.96 24.81 -3.44
CA ILE A 5 3.84 24.95 -4.60
C ILE A 5 5.24 24.52 -4.19
N GLY A 6 5.80 23.53 -4.87
CA GLY A 6 7.16 23.05 -4.65
C GLY A 6 8.20 24.13 -4.95
N ARG A 7 9.31 24.12 -4.20
CA ARG A 7 10.58 24.72 -4.64
C ARG A 7 10.84 24.19 -6.05
N ASN A 8 11.29 25.02 -6.99
CA ASN A 8 11.46 24.75 -8.43
C ASN A 8 12.41 23.54 -8.74
N ILE A 9 12.04 22.33 -8.31
CA ILE A 9 12.78 21.08 -8.33
C ILE A 9 11.84 19.95 -8.73
N ASP A 10 12.36 18.93 -9.40
CA ASP A 10 11.62 17.70 -9.69
C ASP A 10 11.35 16.90 -8.40
N VAL A 11 10.10 16.49 -8.21
CA VAL A 11 9.65 15.63 -7.11
C VAL A 11 9.26 14.28 -7.69
N GLY A 12 10.25 13.40 -7.85
CA GLY A 12 10.08 12.15 -8.59
C GLY A 12 9.34 11.01 -7.86
N ARG A 13 8.96 11.19 -6.59
CA ARG A 13 8.23 10.20 -5.76
C ARG A 13 7.32 10.88 -4.74
N GLY A 14 6.16 10.27 -4.47
CA GLY A 14 5.25 10.63 -3.40
C GLY A 14 4.33 9.47 -3.04
N VAL A 15 3.96 9.34 -1.77
CA VAL A 15 3.05 8.31 -1.27
C VAL A 15 2.12 8.92 -0.22
N ALA A 16 0.90 8.38 -0.12
CA ALA A 16 -0.03 8.64 0.97
C ALA A 16 -0.59 7.32 1.53
N ALA A 17 -0.48 7.14 2.84
CA ALA A 17 -1.01 6.01 3.58
C ALA A 17 -1.08 6.33 5.08
N ASP A 18 -1.99 5.68 5.80
CA ASP A 18 -2.01 5.70 7.28
C ASP A 18 -0.85 4.84 7.78
N ILE A 19 0.17 5.46 8.36
CA ILE A 19 1.33 4.76 8.93
C ILE A 19 1.57 5.14 10.40
N ASP A 20 0.85 6.13 10.90
CA ASP A 20 0.94 6.64 12.27
C ASP A 20 -0.46 6.81 12.87
N PRO A 21 -0.91 5.89 13.75
CA PRO A 21 -2.27 5.88 14.28
C PRO A 21 -2.56 7.06 15.22
N THR A 22 -1.56 7.90 15.54
CA THR A 22 -1.73 9.09 16.37
C THR A 22 -2.18 10.31 15.57
N HIS A 23 -2.21 10.22 14.24
CA HIS A 23 -2.68 11.24 13.32
C HIS A 23 -3.84 10.67 12.49
N PRO A 24 -5.05 11.25 12.53
CA PRO A 24 -6.16 10.73 11.73
C PRO A 24 -5.86 10.82 10.24
N GLY A 25 -6.25 9.82 9.45
CA GLY A 25 -6.18 9.86 8.00
C GLY A 25 -4.86 9.33 7.44
N PHE A 26 -4.51 9.78 6.24
CA PHE A 26 -3.27 9.34 5.58
C PHE A 26 -2.17 10.37 5.77
N GLU A 27 -1.05 9.92 6.32
CA GLU A 27 0.20 10.64 6.19
C GLU A 27 0.64 10.65 4.74
N ASN A 28 1.46 11.64 4.39
CA ASN A 28 2.08 11.75 3.08
C ASN A 28 3.56 12.13 3.20
N TRP A 29 4.37 11.51 2.35
CA TRP A 29 5.81 11.78 2.26
C TRP A 29 6.28 11.64 0.81
N GLY A 30 7.51 12.11 0.57
CA GLY A 30 8.05 12.34 -0.77
C GLY A 30 8.24 13.81 -1.05
N GLY A 31 9.27 14.11 -1.84
CA GLY A 31 9.74 15.48 -2.03
C GLY A 31 10.20 16.15 -0.72
N PRO A 32 10.39 17.47 -0.74
CA PRO A 32 10.74 18.24 0.46
C PRO A 32 9.55 18.30 1.44
N GLY A 33 9.84 18.50 2.74
CA GLY A 33 8.83 18.78 3.77
C GLY A 33 8.53 17.64 4.76
N GLY A 34 9.31 16.56 4.74
CA GLY A 34 9.21 15.47 5.71
C GLY A 34 7.95 14.60 5.58
N LEU A 35 7.63 13.90 6.66
CA LEU A 35 6.37 13.18 6.86
C LEU A 35 5.31 14.18 7.30
N ARG A 36 4.16 14.20 6.64
CA ARG A 36 3.10 15.20 6.87
C ARG A 36 1.76 14.54 7.13
N ASP A 37 0.92 15.19 7.92
CA ASP A 37 -0.47 14.78 8.16
C ASP A 37 -1.38 15.10 6.95
N LEU A 38 -2.66 14.73 7.07
CA LEU A 38 -3.70 14.97 6.06
C LEU A 38 -3.91 16.46 5.72
N ASN A 39 -3.49 17.37 6.62
CA ASN A 39 -3.61 18.81 6.48
C ASN A 39 -2.34 19.44 5.89
N GLY A 40 -1.30 18.64 5.64
CA GLY A 40 0.00 19.09 5.15
C GLY A 40 0.93 19.63 6.24
N LYS A 41 0.60 19.46 7.52
CA LYS A 41 1.49 19.82 8.63
C LYS A 41 2.55 18.75 8.78
N THR A 42 3.82 19.15 8.82
CA THR A 42 4.94 18.23 9.08
C THR A 42 4.82 17.61 10.48
N ILE A 43 4.75 16.28 10.52
CA ILE A 43 4.78 15.43 11.72
C ILE A 43 6.23 15.17 12.13
N SER A 44 7.09 14.88 11.15
CA SER A 44 8.51 14.63 11.36
C SER A 44 9.35 14.95 10.13
N ASP A 45 10.58 15.41 10.34
CA ASP A 45 11.58 15.51 9.26
C ASP A 45 12.12 14.13 8.83
N VAL A 46 11.97 13.11 9.67
CA VAL A 46 12.31 11.73 9.33
C VAL A 46 11.14 11.12 8.58
N VAL A 47 11.44 10.49 7.45
CA VAL A 47 10.46 9.84 6.58
C VAL A 47 10.69 8.33 6.53
N PRO A 48 9.67 7.55 6.14
CA PRO A 48 9.84 6.15 5.78
C PRO A 48 10.98 5.92 4.80
N SER A 49 11.65 4.77 4.91
CA SER A 49 12.84 4.44 4.10
C SER A 49 12.55 4.28 2.59
N SER A 50 11.29 4.17 2.20
CA SER A 50 10.86 4.03 0.81
C SER A 50 9.67 4.92 0.47
N THR A 51 9.60 5.37 -0.78
CA THR A 51 8.48 6.12 -1.36
C THR A 51 8.12 5.43 -2.68
N ASN A 52 7.40 4.32 -2.58
CA ASN A 52 7.03 3.46 -3.71
C ASN A 52 5.60 2.93 -3.55
N PHE A 53 5.43 1.64 -3.25
CA PHE A 53 4.13 1.07 -2.93
C PHE A 53 3.88 1.11 -1.43
N VAL A 54 2.61 0.97 -1.09
CA VAL A 54 2.12 0.71 0.27
C VAL A 54 1.23 -0.52 0.22
N ILE A 55 1.20 -1.26 1.31
CA ILE A 55 0.58 -2.58 1.35
C ILE A 55 -0.02 -2.86 2.73
N TRP A 56 -1.22 -3.41 2.82
CA TRP A 56 -1.70 -4.02 4.06
C TRP A 56 -1.17 -5.43 4.19
N TRP A 57 -0.19 -5.64 5.06
CA TRP A 57 0.51 -6.91 5.20
C TRP A 57 0.35 -7.53 6.59
N ASP A 58 0.40 -6.73 7.67
CA ASP A 58 0.33 -7.27 9.03
C ASP A 58 -1.09 -7.36 9.58
N GLY A 59 -1.24 -7.39 10.92
CA GLY A 59 -2.52 -7.59 11.57
C GLY A 59 -3.29 -6.31 11.92
N ASP A 60 -2.65 -5.14 11.89
CA ASP A 60 -3.26 -3.87 12.26
C ASP A 60 -3.82 -3.12 11.04
N LEU A 61 -4.34 -1.90 11.25
CA LEU A 61 -4.97 -1.10 10.19
C LEU A 61 -4.03 -0.05 9.58
N THR A 62 -2.86 0.16 10.17
CA THR A 62 -1.83 0.97 9.52
C THR A 62 -1.27 0.19 8.34
N ARG A 63 -0.74 0.90 7.35
CA ARG A 63 -0.29 0.32 6.09
C ARG A 63 1.23 0.22 6.09
N GLU A 64 1.73 -0.91 5.63
CA GLU A 64 3.15 -1.13 5.42
C GLU A 64 3.63 -0.51 4.10
N LEU A 65 4.94 -0.51 3.92
CA LEU A 65 5.67 -0.03 2.75
C LEU A 65 6.10 -1.22 1.91
N LEU A 66 6.03 -1.08 0.59
CA LEU A 66 6.51 -2.09 -0.36
C LEU A 66 7.50 -1.45 -1.34
N ASP A 67 8.76 -1.90 -1.31
CA ASP A 67 9.80 -1.44 -2.23
C ASP A 67 10.79 -2.56 -2.52
N LYS A 68 11.20 -2.69 -3.79
CA LYS A 68 12.01 -3.81 -4.27
C LYS A 68 11.33 -5.15 -3.95
N ASN A 69 12.04 -6.04 -3.26
CA ASN A 69 11.56 -7.35 -2.80
C ASN A 69 11.30 -7.34 -1.29
N ARG A 70 10.94 -6.19 -0.71
CA ARG A 70 10.78 -6.02 0.73
C ARG A 70 9.43 -5.45 1.10
N ILE A 71 8.95 -5.88 2.27
CA ILE A 71 7.85 -5.24 3.00
C ILE A 71 8.44 -4.70 4.29
N ASP A 72 8.24 -3.41 4.52
CA ASP A 72 8.77 -2.70 5.66
C ASP A 72 7.63 -1.98 6.43
N LYS A 73 7.70 -1.90 7.76
CA LYS A 73 6.73 -1.16 8.59
C LYS A 73 7.35 0.11 9.15
N TRP A 74 6.56 1.18 9.22
CA TRP A 74 6.95 2.40 9.91
C TRP A 74 6.70 2.25 11.42
N ASP A 75 7.77 2.33 12.20
CA ASP A 75 7.75 2.44 13.66
C ASP A 75 7.59 3.92 14.00
N TRP A 76 6.35 4.38 14.09
CA TRP A 76 6.01 5.79 14.34
C TRP A 76 6.50 6.30 15.71
N ILE A 77 6.66 5.41 16.70
CA ILE A 77 7.19 5.73 18.03
C ILE A 77 8.67 6.11 17.92
N ASN A 78 9.47 5.25 17.29
CA ASN A 78 10.93 5.43 17.20
C ASN A 78 11.36 6.14 15.90
N LYS A 79 10.40 6.52 15.05
CA LYS A 79 10.59 7.23 13.78
C LYS A 79 11.60 6.54 12.88
N ARG A 80 11.39 5.24 12.65
CA ARG A 80 12.26 4.41 11.81
C ARG A 80 11.47 3.37 11.04
N THR A 81 12.09 2.82 10.01
CA THR A 81 11.49 1.71 9.24
C THR A 81 12.08 0.37 9.68
N ILE A 82 11.23 -0.63 9.88
CA ILE A 82 11.59 -2.00 10.27
C ILE A 82 11.22 -2.95 9.14
N ASN A 83 12.15 -3.81 8.69
CA ASN A 83 11.84 -4.83 7.69
C ASN A 83 10.99 -5.95 8.30
N LEU A 84 9.85 -6.25 7.68
CA LEU A 84 9.00 -7.39 8.06
C LEU A 84 9.27 -8.61 7.17
N LEU A 85 9.53 -8.38 5.89
CA LEU A 85 9.79 -9.43 4.92
C LEU A 85 10.83 -8.97 3.90
N THR A 86 11.75 -9.88 3.56
CA THR A 86 12.58 -9.79 2.36
C THR A 86 12.38 -11.08 1.56
N ALA A 87 11.81 -11.00 0.36
CA ALA A 87 11.51 -12.15 -0.47
C ALA A 87 12.81 -12.74 -1.06
N ILE A 88 13.25 -13.86 -0.48
CA ILE A 88 14.47 -14.56 -0.87
C ILE A 88 14.37 -15.08 -2.30
N ASP A 89 15.45 -14.89 -3.06
CA ASP A 89 15.59 -15.22 -4.49
C ASP A 89 14.57 -14.58 -5.43
N CYS A 90 13.82 -13.61 -4.92
CA CYS A 90 12.92 -12.77 -5.70
C CYS A 90 13.56 -11.41 -5.98
N VAL A 91 13.14 -10.80 -7.07
CA VAL A 91 13.57 -9.45 -7.47
C VAL A 91 12.37 -8.66 -7.98
N ALA A 92 12.48 -7.34 -7.85
CA ALA A 92 11.52 -6.41 -8.42
C ALA A 92 11.74 -6.19 -9.93
N ASN A 93 10.79 -5.47 -10.52
CA ASN A 93 10.77 -5.09 -11.93
C ASN A 93 11.13 -3.61 -12.12
N ASN A 94 11.27 -3.22 -13.39
CA ASN A 94 11.27 -1.82 -13.83
C ASN A 94 12.44 -0.97 -13.30
N GLY A 95 13.61 -1.58 -13.12
CA GLY A 95 14.85 -0.89 -12.76
C GLY A 95 14.74 -0.16 -11.42
N THR A 96 15.00 1.16 -11.41
CA THR A 96 14.92 1.97 -10.19
C THR A 96 13.49 2.17 -9.67
N LYS A 97 12.46 1.91 -10.50
CA LYS A 97 11.07 1.93 -10.05
C LYS A 97 10.78 0.79 -9.07
N ALA A 98 11.50 -0.33 -9.18
CA ALA A 98 11.53 -1.40 -8.19
C ALA A 98 10.14 -1.90 -7.75
N THR A 99 9.25 -2.09 -8.72
CA THR A 99 7.86 -2.49 -8.47
C THR A 99 7.72 -4.01 -8.37
N PRO A 100 6.72 -4.54 -7.64
CA PRO A 100 6.37 -5.95 -7.74
C PRO A 100 5.89 -6.28 -9.18
N SER A 101 5.65 -7.57 -9.44
CA SER A 101 4.89 -7.97 -10.62
C SER A 101 3.41 -7.63 -10.46
N LEU A 102 2.88 -7.74 -9.22
CA LEU A 102 1.54 -7.31 -8.81
C LEU A 102 1.48 -7.20 -7.29
N SER A 103 0.69 -6.27 -6.75
CA SER A 103 0.30 -6.23 -5.33
C SER A 103 -1.21 -6.09 -5.20
N ALA A 104 -1.90 -7.12 -4.70
CA ALA A 104 -3.36 -7.11 -4.58
C ALA A 104 -3.86 -8.13 -3.54
N ASP A 105 -5.00 -7.88 -2.92
CA ASP A 105 -5.82 -8.92 -2.25
C ASP A 105 -6.33 -9.89 -3.33
N LEU A 106 -5.66 -11.02 -3.53
CA LEU A 106 -6.00 -12.00 -4.56
C LEU A 106 -6.81 -13.16 -3.98
N PHE A 107 -6.52 -13.52 -2.73
CA PHE A 107 -7.17 -14.61 -2.02
C PHE A 107 -6.96 -14.49 -0.51
N GLY A 108 -7.66 -15.32 0.26
CA GLY A 108 -7.56 -15.28 1.72
C GLY A 108 -8.48 -14.24 2.34
N ASP A 109 -7.95 -13.40 3.22
CA ASP A 109 -8.71 -12.31 3.84
C ASP A 109 -8.54 -10.99 3.08
N TRP A 110 -8.44 -9.86 3.77
CA TRP A 110 -8.45 -8.52 3.17
C TRP A 110 -7.04 -7.98 2.87
N ARG A 111 -6.01 -8.68 3.34
CA ARG A 111 -4.62 -8.26 3.21
C ARG A 111 -4.09 -8.62 1.85
N GLU A 112 -3.10 -7.87 1.42
CA GLU A 112 -2.66 -7.89 0.03
C GLU A 112 -1.54 -8.92 -0.16
N GLU A 113 -1.69 -9.78 -1.16
CA GLU A 113 -0.60 -10.59 -1.67
C GLU A 113 0.38 -9.77 -2.50
N VAL A 114 1.64 -10.22 -2.53
CA VAL A 114 2.65 -9.68 -3.46
C VAL A 114 3.17 -10.76 -4.37
N ILE A 115 3.21 -10.46 -5.66
CA ILE A 115 3.84 -11.30 -6.67
C ILE A 115 5.19 -10.71 -7.04
N TRP A 116 6.26 -11.48 -6.86
CA TRP A 116 7.57 -11.18 -7.44
C TRP A 116 8.01 -12.29 -8.39
N ARG A 117 8.90 -11.94 -9.32
CA ARG A 117 9.62 -12.91 -10.13
C ARG A 117 10.87 -13.38 -9.40
N THR A 118 11.26 -14.62 -9.66
CA THR A 118 12.59 -15.13 -9.30
C THR A 118 13.69 -14.43 -10.10
N LYS A 119 14.91 -14.41 -9.55
CA LYS A 119 16.09 -13.80 -10.18
C LYS A 119 16.32 -14.28 -11.64
N ASP A 120 16.05 -15.54 -11.91
CA ASP A 120 16.23 -16.20 -13.21
C ASP A 120 15.00 -16.14 -14.13
N ASN A 121 13.92 -15.47 -13.69
CA ASN A 121 12.64 -15.33 -14.40
C ASN A 121 11.88 -16.64 -14.66
N ARG A 122 12.17 -17.74 -13.95
CA ARG A 122 11.49 -19.02 -14.20
C ARG A 122 10.18 -19.20 -13.44
N GLU A 123 10.02 -18.46 -12.35
CA GLU A 123 8.87 -18.56 -11.46
C GLU A 123 8.34 -17.18 -11.09
N LEU A 124 7.02 -17.10 -10.93
CA LEU A 124 6.38 -16.08 -10.11
C LEU A 124 6.09 -16.68 -8.74
N ARG A 125 6.44 -15.96 -7.69
CA ARG A 125 6.15 -16.35 -6.30
C ARG A 125 5.14 -15.39 -5.72
N ILE A 126 4.03 -15.94 -5.25
CA ILE A 126 2.96 -15.20 -4.58
C ILE A 126 3.17 -15.35 -3.08
N TYR A 127 3.37 -14.22 -2.41
CA TYR A 127 3.52 -14.16 -0.96
C TYR A 127 2.20 -13.69 -0.36
N SER A 128 1.68 -14.45 0.59
CA SER A 128 0.53 -14.08 1.43
C SER A 128 0.97 -14.06 2.90
N THR A 129 0.31 -13.23 3.69
CA THR A 129 0.67 -13.02 5.09
C THR A 129 0.16 -14.15 5.98
N VAL A 130 0.96 -14.53 6.98
CA VAL A 130 0.58 -15.50 8.03
C VAL A 130 0.37 -14.83 9.39
N ILE A 131 0.53 -13.50 9.45
CA ILE A 131 0.33 -12.73 10.67
C ILE A 131 -1.18 -12.79 10.99
N PRO A 132 -1.62 -13.03 12.23
CA PRO A 132 -3.04 -13.01 12.54
C PRO A 132 -3.59 -11.57 12.59
N THR A 133 -4.86 -11.39 12.23
CA THR A 133 -5.59 -10.13 12.40
C THR A 133 -6.91 -10.38 13.10
N THR A 134 -7.37 -9.42 13.91
CA THR A 134 -8.70 -9.42 14.51
C THR A 134 -9.74 -8.71 13.64
N TYR A 135 -9.30 -8.06 12.56
CA TYR A 135 -10.17 -7.32 11.66
C TYR A 135 -10.70 -8.20 10.53
N ARG A 136 -11.93 -7.91 10.11
CA ARG A 136 -12.58 -8.60 9.00
C ARG A 136 -13.22 -7.58 8.08
N PHE A 137 -12.76 -7.57 6.83
CA PHE A 137 -13.35 -6.79 5.76
C PHE A 137 -13.87 -7.71 4.65
N THR A 138 -14.70 -7.16 3.78
CA THR A 138 -14.93 -7.80 2.48
C THR A 138 -13.63 -7.68 1.69
N THR A 139 -13.28 -8.67 0.88
CA THR A 139 -12.12 -8.60 -0.02
C THR A 139 -12.09 -7.26 -0.76
N LEU A 140 -10.92 -6.64 -0.81
CA LEU A 140 -10.69 -5.37 -1.48
C LEU A 140 -10.99 -5.46 -2.98
N MET A 141 -10.95 -6.67 -3.57
CA MET A 141 -11.35 -6.87 -4.96
C MET A 141 -12.85 -6.73 -5.23
N GLN A 142 -13.67 -6.60 -4.18
CA GLN A 142 -15.08 -6.17 -4.28
C GLN A 142 -15.28 -4.66 -4.07
N ASP A 143 -14.22 -3.91 -3.72
CA ASP A 143 -14.27 -2.44 -3.74
C ASP A 143 -14.00 -1.96 -5.18
N PRO A 144 -14.90 -1.17 -5.79
CA PRO A 144 -14.79 -0.79 -7.20
C PRO A 144 -13.56 0.08 -7.50
N GLN A 145 -13.15 0.93 -6.56
CA GLN A 145 -11.98 1.80 -6.73
C GLN A 145 -10.69 0.98 -6.65
N TYR A 146 -10.54 0.13 -5.63
CA TYR A 146 -9.40 -0.76 -5.46
C TYR A 146 -9.27 -1.73 -6.64
N ARG A 147 -10.37 -2.39 -7.02
CA ARG A 147 -10.39 -3.35 -8.13
C ARG A 147 -10.01 -2.72 -9.47
N THR A 148 -10.40 -1.47 -9.68
CA THR A 148 -10.03 -0.68 -10.86
C THR A 148 -8.56 -0.27 -10.80
N ALA A 149 -8.06 0.14 -9.64
CA ALA A 149 -6.66 0.48 -9.43
C ALA A 149 -5.74 -0.72 -9.70
N VAL A 150 -6.08 -1.92 -9.21
CA VAL A 150 -5.37 -3.17 -9.52
C VAL A 150 -5.34 -3.45 -11.02
N ALA A 151 -6.45 -3.21 -11.73
CA ALA A 151 -6.48 -3.37 -13.19
C ALA A 151 -5.56 -2.39 -13.93
N GLY A 152 -5.31 -1.21 -13.35
CA GLY A 152 -4.41 -0.19 -13.88
C GLY A 152 -2.98 -0.27 -13.36
N GLU A 153 -2.66 -1.16 -12.42
CA GLU A 153 -1.36 -1.20 -11.74
C GLU A 153 -0.20 -1.35 -12.74
N ASN A 154 -0.40 -2.06 -13.85
CA ASN A 154 0.64 -2.28 -14.87
C ASN A 154 0.89 -1.10 -15.82
N VAL A 155 0.12 -0.01 -15.71
CA VAL A 155 0.12 1.09 -16.69
C VAL A 155 1.16 2.15 -16.31
N GLY A 156 2.01 2.53 -17.26
CA GLY A 156 2.98 3.62 -17.09
C GLY A 156 3.99 3.32 -15.98
N TYR A 157 4.01 4.15 -14.93
CA TYR A 157 4.75 3.88 -13.70
C TYR A 157 3.79 3.33 -12.66
N ASN A 158 3.88 2.03 -12.37
CA ASN A 158 2.96 1.33 -11.47
C ASN A 158 2.78 2.10 -10.16
N GLN A 159 1.53 2.18 -9.69
CA GLN A 159 1.16 2.84 -8.43
C GLN A 159 0.39 1.86 -7.53
N PRO A 160 0.51 1.96 -6.20
CA PRO A 160 -0.23 1.10 -5.28
C PRO A 160 -1.75 1.35 -5.38
N PRO A 161 -2.58 0.31 -5.22
CA PRO A 161 -4.03 0.48 -5.19
C PRO A 161 -4.50 1.10 -3.87
N HIS A 162 -5.60 1.86 -3.93
CA HIS A 162 -6.31 2.40 -2.76
C HIS A 162 -7.80 2.09 -2.90
N PRO A 163 -8.50 1.72 -1.81
CA PRO A 163 -9.95 1.52 -1.82
C PRO A 163 -10.73 2.83 -1.85
N GLY A 164 -12.02 2.74 -2.16
CA GLY A 164 -12.94 3.88 -2.21
C GLY A 164 -13.34 4.42 -0.84
N PHE A 165 -12.86 3.80 0.24
CA PHE A 165 -13.12 4.18 1.62
C PHE A 165 -11.81 4.30 2.41
N TYR A 166 -11.85 4.97 3.56
CA TYR A 166 -10.71 5.04 4.46
C TYR A 166 -10.52 3.71 5.21
N LEU A 167 -9.42 3.02 4.91
CA LEU A 167 -8.95 1.83 5.61
C LEU A 167 -7.68 2.22 6.38
N GLY A 168 -7.83 2.37 7.70
CA GLY A 168 -6.81 2.94 8.57
C GLY A 168 -7.20 2.88 10.04
N ALA A 169 -6.27 3.23 10.93
CA ALA A 169 -6.52 3.45 12.34
C ALA A 169 -7.65 4.47 12.55
N GLY A 170 -8.55 4.15 13.49
CA GLY A 170 -9.71 5.00 13.79
C GLY A 170 -10.79 5.01 12.72
N MET A 171 -10.73 4.14 11.70
CA MET A 171 -11.78 4.05 10.68
C MET A 171 -13.16 3.73 11.27
N HIS A 172 -14.19 4.24 10.61
CA HIS A 172 -15.56 3.84 10.90
C HIS A 172 -15.92 2.56 10.15
N LYS A 173 -16.98 1.88 10.62
CA LYS A 173 -17.52 0.71 9.94
C LYS A 173 -17.94 1.09 8.52
N VAL A 174 -17.37 0.38 7.55
CA VAL A 174 -17.66 0.59 6.12
C VAL A 174 -18.92 -0.18 5.75
N ALA A 175 -19.81 0.45 4.99
CA ALA A 175 -20.96 -0.22 4.43
C ALA A 175 -20.50 -1.27 3.41
N LYS A 176 -21.15 -2.44 3.41
CA LYS A 176 -20.83 -3.45 2.40
C LYS A 176 -21.29 -2.97 1.02
N GLU A 177 -20.36 -2.90 0.08
CA GLU A 177 -20.68 -2.55 -1.31
C GLU A 177 -21.63 -3.56 -1.96
N GLN A 178 -22.57 -3.06 -2.74
CA GLN A 178 -23.56 -3.87 -3.45
C GLN A 178 -22.98 -4.30 -4.80
N VAL A 179 -22.24 -5.41 -4.80
CA VAL A 179 -21.68 -5.98 -6.02
C VAL A 179 -22.59 -7.07 -6.58
N THR A 180 -22.83 -7.05 -7.89
CA THR A 180 -23.52 -8.13 -8.60
C THR A 180 -22.50 -8.98 -9.35
N ILE A 181 -22.55 -10.30 -9.18
CA ILE A 181 -21.73 -11.22 -9.95
C ILE A 181 -22.33 -11.37 -11.35
N VAL A 182 -21.56 -10.99 -12.36
CA VAL A 182 -21.96 -11.11 -13.77
C VAL A 182 -22.11 -12.60 -14.12
N GLY A 183 -23.20 -12.95 -14.79
CA GLY A 183 -23.46 -14.33 -15.25
C GLY A 183 -24.02 -15.28 -14.19
N GLN A 184 -24.19 -14.83 -12.94
CA GLN A 184 -24.85 -15.63 -11.91
C GLN A 184 -26.37 -15.51 -12.06
N LYS A 185 -27.05 -16.58 -12.49
CA LYS A 185 -28.52 -16.62 -12.44
C LYS A 185 -28.94 -16.52 -10.97
N ARG A 186 -29.77 -15.52 -10.63
CA ARG A 186 -30.44 -15.46 -9.33
C ARG A 186 -31.22 -16.76 -9.15
N LYS A 187 -30.89 -17.53 -8.11
CA LYS A 187 -31.73 -18.65 -7.67
C LYS A 187 -32.99 -18.12 -7.02
#